data_AF-A0A522RBF5-F1
#
_entry.id   AF-A0A522RBF5-F1
#
_cell.length_a   1.000
_cell.length_b   1.000
_cell.length_c   1.000
_cell.angle_alpha   90.00
_cell.angle_beta   90.00
_cell.angle_gamma   90.00
#
_symmetry.space_group_name_H-M   'P 1'
#
loop_
_entity.id
_entity.type
_entity.pdbx_description
1 polymer ?
#
loop_
_entity_poly.entity_id
_entity_poly.type
_entity_poly.pdbx_seq_one_letter_code
_entity_poly.pdbx_strand_id
1 'polypeptide(L)'
;MFRKSKRPFLFWKPLSLIALCWLASCQKSDLVLPPSQSSKFGIYLTDFQSNYQAIWINIQQVFIHVANDASGQSGWIEIPMTRNGFYNISNFKNGSDTLLAQSNVPPGVISQIRIILGNNNSLILNNGVTVPLQIPSSLAAG
;
A
#
# COMPACT_ATOMS: atom_id res chain seq x y z
N MET A 1 45.62 0.97 -81.36
CA MET A 1 45.19 2.06 -82.28
C MET A 1 43.71 2.33 -82.04
N PHE A 2 43.41 3.56 -81.64
CA PHE A 2 42.13 4.21 -81.29
C PHE A 2 40.79 3.48 -81.47
N ARG A 3 39.95 3.49 -80.41
CA ARG A 3 38.49 3.61 -80.60
C ARG A 3 37.79 4.38 -79.45
N LYS A 4 37.56 5.66 -79.76
CA LYS A 4 36.40 6.54 -79.47
C LYS A 4 35.86 6.67 -78.04
N SER A 5 36.04 7.88 -77.51
CA SER A 5 35.18 8.52 -76.51
C SER A 5 33.78 8.79 -77.06
N LYS A 6 32.74 8.65 -76.22
CA LYS A 6 31.59 9.58 -76.15
C LYS A 6 31.03 9.60 -74.72
N ARG A 7 31.17 10.75 -74.04
CA ARG A 7 30.25 11.22 -72.97
C ARG A 7 29.09 11.97 -73.67
N PRO A 8 28.11 12.56 -72.98
CA PRO A 8 27.37 12.20 -71.76
C PRO A 8 25.85 12.18 -72.06
N PHE A 9 25.00 11.60 -71.20
CA PHE A 9 23.61 12.08 -71.12
C PHE A 9 23.10 12.05 -69.68
N LEU A 10 22.94 13.26 -69.19
CA LEU A 10 22.23 13.67 -68.00
C LEU A 10 20.75 13.28 -68.16
N PHE A 11 20.19 12.52 -67.22
CA PHE A 11 18.75 12.50 -66.99
C PHE A 11 18.47 12.62 -65.49
N TRP A 12 17.39 13.34 -65.23
CA TRP A 12 17.12 14.17 -64.06
C TRP A 12 15.84 13.62 -63.40
N LYS A 13 15.83 13.63 -62.05
CA LYS A 13 14.69 13.55 -61.09
C LYS A 13 14.23 12.13 -60.64
N PRO A 14 13.56 12.00 -59.47
CA PRO A 14 13.46 12.88 -58.30
C PRO A 14 13.73 12.20 -56.94
N LEU A 15 13.99 13.07 -55.97
CA LEU A 15 13.69 12.96 -54.54
C LEU A 15 12.47 12.07 -54.23
N SER A 16 12.69 10.92 -53.57
CA SER A 16 11.61 10.19 -52.87
C SER A 16 12.16 9.72 -51.53
N LEU A 17 11.99 10.60 -50.54
CA LEU A 17 12.24 10.36 -49.13
C LEU A 17 11.08 9.51 -48.60
N ILE A 18 11.10 8.20 -48.85
CA ILE A 18 10.25 7.25 -48.12
C ILE A 18 10.96 6.99 -46.80
N ALA A 19 10.68 7.88 -45.85
CA ALA A 19 10.91 7.61 -44.44
C ALA A 19 10.09 6.37 -44.08
N LEU A 20 10.77 5.23 -43.99
CA LEU A 20 10.27 4.04 -43.35
C LEU A 20 9.97 4.44 -41.90
N CYS A 21 8.72 4.78 -41.58
CA CYS A 21 8.25 4.82 -40.20
C CYS A 21 8.19 3.38 -39.74
N TRP A 22 9.29 2.93 -39.14
CA TRP A 22 9.30 1.78 -38.27
C TRP A 22 8.28 2.07 -37.19
N LEU A 23 7.10 1.44 -37.28
CA LEU A 23 6.19 1.32 -36.17
C LEU A 23 6.94 0.51 -35.11
N ALA A 24 7.67 1.22 -34.25
CA ALA A 24 8.08 0.71 -32.96
C ALA A 24 6.78 0.47 -32.18
N SER A 25 6.19 -0.70 -32.41
CA SER A 25 5.22 -1.29 -31.51
C SER A 25 5.91 -1.39 -30.17
N CYS A 26 5.46 -0.61 -29.18
CA CYS A 26 5.71 -0.92 -27.79
C CYS A 26 5.08 -2.29 -27.52
N GLN A 27 5.87 -3.36 -27.68
CA GLN A 27 5.66 -4.51 -26.84
C GLN A 27 5.76 -3.98 -25.40
N LYS A 28 4.80 -4.34 -24.54
CA LYS A 28 5.00 -4.14 -23.11
C LYS A 28 6.21 -4.98 -22.75
N SER A 29 7.38 -4.36 -22.69
CA SER A 29 8.54 -4.97 -22.06
C SER A 29 8.09 -5.25 -20.63
N ASP A 30 8.13 -6.51 -20.22
CA ASP A 30 8.02 -6.84 -18.80
C ASP A 30 9.11 -6.04 -18.10
N LEU A 31 8.70 -4.96 -17.44
CA LEU A 31 9.60 -4.15 -16.65
C LEU A 31 10.07 -5.08 -15.55
N VAL A 32 11.31 -5.57 -15.65
CA VAL A 32 12.01 -6.15 -14.51
C VAL A 32 12.23 -4.99 -13.55
N LEU A 33 11.21 -4.77 -12.70
CA LEU A 33 11.30 -3.86 -11.59
C LEU A 33 12.51 -4.28 -10.73
N PRO A 34 13.34 -3.34 -10.27
CA PRO A 34 14.36 -3.63 -9.26
C PRO A 34 13.71 -4.36 -8.06
N PRO A 35 14.47 -5.17 -7.28
CA PRO A 35 13.92 -6.08 -6.28
C PRO A 35 12.87 -5.36 -5.44
N SER A 36 11.62 -5.80 -5.58
CA SER A 36 10.39 -5.29 -4.94
C SER A 36 10.55 -3.95 -4.23
N GLN A 37 10.19 -2.83 -4.87
CA GLN A 37 10.14 -1.53 -4.18
C GLN A 37 9.11 -1.59 -3.04
N SER A 38 9.53 -2.04 -1.86
CA SER A 38 8.69 -2.08 -0.66
C SER A 38 8.52 -0.67 -0.10
N SER A 39 7.30 -0.31 0.30
CA SER A 39 6.99 0.97 0.93
C SER A 39 6.96 0.82 2.45
N LYS A 40 7.39 1.85 3.18
CA LYS A 40 7.23 1.91 4.63
C LYS A 40 5.78 2.21 4.97
N PHE A 41 5.17 1.35 5.75
CA PHE A 41 3.79 1.47 6.20
C PHE A 41 3.73 1.45 7.74
N GLY A 42 2.92 2.35 8.30
CA GLY A 42 2.74 2.46 9.75
C GLY A 42 1.28 2.78 10.08
N ILE A 43 0.78 2.15 11.13
CA ILE A 43 -0.57 2.36 11.67
C ILE A 43 -0.43 3.03 13.03
N TYR A 44 -1.13 4.15 13.20
CA TYR A 44 -1.17 4.92 14.44
C TYR A 44 -2.58 4.89 15.02
N LEU A 45 -2.67 4.88 16.35
CA LEU A 45 -3.92 4.83 17.09
C LEU A 45 -4.14 6.15 17.83
N THR A 46 -5.31 6.74 17.62
CA THR A 46 -5.80 7.95 18.31
C THR A 46 -7.30 7.80 18.57
N ASP A 47 -7.79 8.49 19.60
CA ASP A 47 -9.19 8.58 19.99
C ASP A 47 -9.70 10.01 19.82
N PHE A 48 -11.01 10.13 19.61
CA PHE A 48 -11.70 11.40 19.64
C PHE A 48 -12.00 11.83 21.09
N GLN A 49 -12.53 13.04 21.28
CA GLN A 49 -12.99 13.49 22.58
C GLN A 49 -14.16 12.62 23.07
N SER A 50 -13.84 11.66 23.94
CA SER A 50 -14.79 10.79 24.62
C SER A 50 -14.95 11.23 26.09
N ASN A 51 -16.18 11.22 26.61
CA ASN A 51 -16.50 11.62 27.99
C ASN A 51 -16.43 10.42 28.95
N TYR A 52 -15.29 9.75 28.94
CA TYR A 52 -15.01 8.60 29.79
C TYR A 52 -13.69 8.79 30.52
N GLN A 53 -13.57 8.14 31.69
CA GLN A 53 -12.35 8.21 32.48
C GLN A 53 -11.21 7.41 31.83
N ALA A 54 -11.51 6.21 31.33
CA ALA A 54 -10.54 5.39 30.61
C ALA A 54 -11.25 4.42 29.65
N ILE A 55 -10.57 4.05 28.56
CA ILE A 55 -11.05 3.04 27.62
C ILE A 55 -9.93 2.04 27.37
N TRP A 56 -10.07 0.85 27.93
CA TRP A 56 -9.09 -0.23 27.82
C TRP A 56 -9.45 -1.18 26.68
N ILE A 57 -8.61 -1.20 25.65
CA ILE A 57 -8.74 -2.09 24.50
C ILE A 57 -7.53 -3.01 24.44
N ASN A 58 -7.78 -4.31 24.38
CA ASN A 58 -6.78 -5.34 24.19
C ASN A 58 -6.57 -5.58 22.70
N ILE A 59 -5.47 -5.10 22.12
CA ILE A 59 -5.17 -5.25 20.70
C ILE A 59 -4.14 -6.36 20.52
N GLN A 60 -4.48 -7.36 19.71
CA GLN A 60 -3.69 -8.59 19.54
C GLN A 60 -2.93 -8.62 18.23
N GLN A 61 -3.59 -8.26 17.12
CA GLN A 61 -2.98 -8.35 15.78
C GLN A 61 -3.52 -7.27 14.85
N VAL A 62 -2.76 -6.99 13.80
CA VAL A 62 -3.12 -6.04 12.75
C VAL A 62 -2.82 -6.67 11.39
N PHE A 63 -3.80 -6.62 10.49
CA PHE A 63 -3.67 -7.10 9.13
C PHE A 63 -4.04 -6.00 8.15
N ILE A 64 -3.40 -6.00 6.99
CA ILE A 64 -3.80 -5.20 5.85
C ILE A 64 -4.15 -6.10 4.68
N HIS A 65 -5.13 -5.70 3.89
CA HIS A 65 -5.39 -6.32 2.60
C HIS A 65 -4.78 -5.45 1.50
N VAL A 66 -3.85 -6.02 0.75
CA VAL A 66 -3.26 -5.36 -0.43
C VAL A 66 -3.95 -5.93 -1.66
N ALA A 67 -4.58 -5.06 -2.44
CA ALA A 67 -5.17 -5.37 -3.73
C ALA A 67 -4.24 -4.92 -4.86
N ASN A 68 -4.18 -5.72 -5.92
CA ASN A 68 -3.40 -5.44 -7.13
C ASN A 68 -1.94 -5.06 -6.80
N ASP A 69 -1.21 -5.94 -6.10
CA ASP A 69 0.21 -5.73 -5.89
C ASP A 69 1.00 -5.78 -7.21
N ALA A 70 2.30 -5.47 -7.18
CA ALA A 70 3.15 -5.49 -8.38
C ALA A 70 3.23 -6.85 -9.08
N SER A 71 2.86 -7.95 -8.41
CA SER A 71 2.73 -9.29 -9.00
C SER A 71 1.31 -9.63 -9.48
N GLY A 72 0.37 -8.69 -9.38
CA GLY A 72 -1.04 -8.91 -9.70
C GLY A 72 -1.78 -9.79 -8.67
N GLN A 73 -1.17 -10.04 -7.51
CA GLN A 73 -1.75 -10.82 -6.43
C GLN A 73 -2.48 -9.90 -5.44
N SER A 74 -3.40 -10.47 -4.67
CA SER A 74 -4.12 -9.78 -3.61
C SER A 74 -4.24 -10.68 -2.40
N GLY A 75 -4.08 -10.11 -1.20
CA GLY A 75 -4.09 -10.93 0.01
C GLY A 75 -3.97 -10.14 1.31
N TRP A 76 -4.23 -10.86 2.40
CA TRP A 76 -4.03 -10.37 3.76
C TRP A 76 -2.58 -10.56 4.18
N ILE A 77 -1.99 -9.50 4.72
CA ILE A 77 -0.63 -9.49 5.26
C ILE A 77 -0.72 -9.04 6.73
N GLU A 78 -0.15 -9.82 7.64
CA GLU A 78 -0.01 -9.41 9.03
C GLU A 78 1.08 -8.34 9.15
N ILE A 79 0.79 -7.25 9.86
CA ILE A 79 1.75 -6.19 10.15
C ILE A 79 2.25 -6.39 11.58
N PRO A 80 3.56 -6.55 11.79
CA PRO A 80 4.15 -6.65 13.11
C PRO A 80 3.76 -5.48 14.00
N MET A 81 3.20 -5.80 15.17
CA MET A 81 2.84 -4.80 16.16
C MET A 81 4.06 -4.27 16.90
N THR A 82 4.05 -2.98 17.23
CA THR A 82 5.03 -2.37 18.11
C THR A 82 4.91 -2.92 19.54
N ARG A 83 3.67 -3.15 19.98
CA ARG A 83 3.33 -3.75 21.27
C ARG A 83 1.96 -4.43 21.18
N ASN A 84 1.83 -5.66 21.63
CA ASN A 84 0.54 -6.31 21.80
C ASN A 84 -0.01 -6.09 23.22
N GLY A 85 -1.31 -6.28 23.40
CA GLY A 85 -1.97 -6.20 24.71
C GLY A 85 -2.82 -4.95 24.91
N PHE A 86 -2.89 -4.49 26.16
CA PHE A 86 -3.82 -3.43 26.55
C PHE A 86 -3.33 -2.02 26.20
N TYR A 87 -4.25 -1.24 25.64
CA TYR A 87 -4.11 0.18 25.34
C TYR A 87 -5.22 0.93 26.06
N ASN A 88 -4.85 1.93 26.85
CA ASN A 88 -5.82 2.95 27.26
C ASN A 88 -5.92 4.00 26.15
N ILE A 89 -6.92 3.87 25.29
CA ILE A 89 -7.01 4.72 24.08
C ILE A 89 -7.36 6.17 24.40
N SER A 90 -7.98 6.43 25.56
CA SER A 90 -8.31 7.80 26.00
C SER A 90 -7.07 8.65 26.33
N ASN A 91 -5.88 8.03 26.39
CA ASN A 91 -4.60 8.75 26.53
C ASN A 91 -4.13 9.36 25.21
N PHE A 92 -4.63 8.89 24.07
CA PHE A 92 -4.22 9.31 22.73
C PHE A 92 -5.29 10.18 22.11
N LYS A 93 -5.41 11.44 22.55
CA LYS A 93 -6.42 12.39 22.06
C LYS A 93 -5.80 13.76 21.82
N ASN A 94 -6.52 14.66 21.14
CA ASN A 94 -6.05 16.03 20.85
C ASN A 94 -4.74 16.08 20.05
N GLY A 95 -4.62 15.24 19.00
CA GLY A 95 -3.40 15.17 18.20
C GLY A 95 -2.28 14.32 18.82
N SER A 96 -2.54 13.68 19.97
CA SER A 96 -1.71 12.60 20.49
C SER A 96 -2.13 11.27 19.87
N ASP A 97 -1.15 10.48 19.44
CA ASP A 97 -1.32 9.13 18.92
C ASP A 97 -0.25 8.17 19.49
N THR A 98 -0.39 6.89 19.16
CA THR A 98 0.65 5.89 19.41
C THR A 98 0.86 5.03 18.17
N LEU A 99 2.11 4.70 17.88
CA LEU A 99 2.44 3.74 16.83
C LEU A 99 1.99 2.33 17.25
N LEU A 100 1.03 1.77 16.51
CA LEU A 100 0.45 0.46 16.78
C LEU A 100 1.22 -0.67 16.08
N ALA A 101 1.52 -0.49 14.80
CA ALA A 101 2.18 -1.49 13.97
C ALA A 101 2.95 -0.82 12.82
N GLN A 102 4.05 -1.42 12.36
CA GLN A 102 4.82 -0.91 11.22
C GLN A 102 5.52 -2.04 10.47
N SER A 103 5.64 -1.90 9.15
CA SER A 103 6.41 -2.82 8.31
C SER A 103 6.78 -2.22 6.96
N ASN A 104 7.71 -2.86 6.27
CA ASN A 104 7.88 -2.68 4.83
C ASN A 104 6.87 -3.58 4.11
N VAL A 105 5.98 -2.99 3.32
CA VAL A 105 4.90 -3.70 2.61
C VAL A 105 5.15 -3.64 1.09
N PRO A 106 4.69 -4.65 0.32
CA PRO A 106 4.81 -4.61 -1.13
C PRO A 106 4.03 -3.42 -1.73
N PRO A 107 4.45 -2.93 -2.92
CA PRO A 107 3.70 -1.89 -3.61
C PRO A 107 2.35 -2.44 -4.08
N GLY A 108 1.29 -1.67 -3.87
CA GLY A 108 -0.08 -2.05 -4.19
C GLY A 108 -1.08 -1.11 -3.53
N VAL A 109 -2.38 -1.36 -3.72
CA VAL A 109 -3.45 -0.56 -3.11
C VAL A 109 -3.89 -1.24 -1.82
N ILE A 110 -3.70 -0.58 -0.68
CA ILE A 110 -4.27 -1.06 0.58
C ILE A 110 -5.78 -0.81 0.55
N SER A 111 -6.57 -1.88 0.48
CA SER A 111 -8.03 -1.76 0.38
C SER A 111 -8.73 -1.91 1.72
N GLN A 112 -8.11 -2.60 2.69
CA GLN A 112 -8.68 -2.83 4.02
C GLN A 112 -7.61 -2.90 5.10
N ILE A 113 -7.99 -2.52 6.31
CA ILE A 113 -7.22 -2.73 7.54
C ILE A 113 -8.13 -3.52 8.48
N ARG A 114 -7.59 -4.56 9.11
CA ARG A 114 -8.26 -5.38 10.11
C ARG A 114 -7.45 -5.36 11.39
N ILE A 115 -8.11 -5.06 12.50
CA ILE A 115 -7.53 -5.12 13.84
C ILE A 115 -8.23 -6.24 14.57
N ILE A 116 -7.44 -7.13 15.17
CA ILE A 116 -7.94 -8.22 15.98
C ILE A 116 -7.85 -7.82 17.44
N LEU A 117 -9.01 -7.84 18.09
CA LEU A 117 -9.12 -7.51 19.50
C LEU A 117 -9.17 -8.79 20.33
N GLY A 118 -8.46 -8.77 21.46
CA GLY A 118 -8.52 -9.83 22.47
C GLY A 118 -9.68 -9.61 23.43
N ASN A 119 -9.71 -10.39 24.51
CA ASN A 119 -10.76 -10.32 25.52
C ASN A 119 -10.51 -9.21 26.56
N ASN A 120 -11.49 -9.01 27.45
CA ASN A 120 -11.44 -8.13 28.62
C ASN A 120 -11.30 -6.63 28.30
N ASN A 121 -11.86 -6.20 27.18
CA ASN A 121 -12.00 -4.78 26.85
C ASN A 121 -13.02 -4.13 27.79
N SER A 122 -12.74 -2.93 28.25
CA SER A 122 -13.59 -2.25 29.22
C SER A 122 -13.56 -0.73 29.10
N LEU A 123 -14.62 -0.14 29.61
CA LEU A 123 -14.86 1.29 29.70
C LEU A 123 -14.95 1.65 31.17
N ILE A 124 -14.23 2.67 31.61
CA ILE A 124 -14.37 3.25 32.95
C ILE A 124 -15.15 4.55 32.83
N LEU A 125 -16.35 4.59 33.41
CA LEU A 125 -17.20 5.77 33.47
C LEU A 125 -16.63 6.80 34.45
N ASN A 126 -17.06 8.06 34.33
CA ASN A 126 -16.59 9.15 35.20
C ASN A 126 -16.93 8.95 36.70
N ASN A 127 -17.88 8.07 37.01
CA ASN A 127 -18.21 7.68 38.39
C ASN A 127 -17.39 6.47 38.89
N GLY A 128 -16.40 6.00 38.13
CA GLY A 128 -15.52 4.87 38.45
C GLY A 128 -16.11 3.49 38.11
N VAL A 129 -17.35 3.40 37.62
CA VAL A 129 -17.94 2.11 37.23
C VAL A 129 -17.27 1.56 35.98
N THR A 130 -16.82 0.30 36.06
CA THR A 130 -16.25 -0.43 34.93
C THR A 130 -17.36 -1.17 34.18
N VAL A 131 -17.48 -0.92 32.88
CA VAL A 131 -18.43 -1.56 31.97
C VAL A 131 -17.63 -2.39 30.95
N PRO A 132 -17.88 -3.71 30.83
CA PRO A 132 -17.23 -4.52 29.82
C PRO A 132 -17.73 -4.14 28.42
N LEU A 133 -16.80 -4.00 27.47
CA LEU A 133 -17.14 -3.72 26.08
C LEU A 133 -17.47 -5.03 25.35
N GLN A 134 -18.65 -5.08 24.74
CA GLN A 134 -19.06 -6.19 23.89
C GLN A 134 -18.53 -5.93 22.48
N ILE A 135 -17.55 -6.73 22.06
CA ILE A 135 -17.07 -6.71 20.68
C ILE A 135 -17.94 -7.69 19.90
N PRO A 136 -18.60 -7.28 18.81
CA PRO A 136 -19.30 -8.19 17.93
C PRO A 136 -18.35 -9.34 17.55
N SER A 137 -18.84 -10.57 17.54
CA SER A 137 -18.01 -11.76 17.29
C SER A 137 -17.26 -11.73 15.95
N SER A 138 -17.69 -10.91 14.99
CA SER A 138 -16.99 -10.66 13.73
C SER A 138 -15.68 -9.86 13.85
N LEU A 139 -15.42 -9.24 15.01
CA LEU A 139 -14.24 -8.39 15.29
C LEU A 139 -13.37 -8.94 16.44
N ALA A 140 -13.84 -9.96 17.16
CA ALA A 140 -13.09 -10.60 18.23
C ALA A 140 -12.21 -11.74 17.68
N ALA A 141 -11.00 -11.89 18.19
CA ALA A 141 -10.30 -13.18 18.11
C ALA A 141 -10.90 -14.14 19.14
N GLY A 142 -11.16 -15.38 18.69
CA GLY A 142 -11.53 -16.48 19.58
C GLY A 142 -10.44 -16.83 20.58
#